data_AF-A0A522RGI3-F1
#
_entry.id   AF-A0A522RGI3-F1
#
_cell.length_a   1.000
_cell.length_b   1.000
_cell.length_c   1.000
_cell.angle_alpha   90.00
_cell.angle_beta   90.00
_cell.angle_gamma   90.00
#
_symmetry.space_group_name_H-M   'P 1'
#
loop_
_entity.id
_entity.type
_entity.pdbx_description
1 polymer ?
#
loop_
_entity_poly.entity_id
_entity_poly.type
_entity_poly.pdbx_seq_one_letter_code
_entity_poly.pdbx_strand_id
1 'polypeptide(L)' 'MGQKDGIEDRIGTVQLSGFLRCASAREVEIVLRYLPNHIRLTEAEPGCISFEVMQTENPLVWRV' A
#
# COMPACT_ATOMS: atom_id res chain seq x y z
N MET A 1 -12.07 45.23 1.91
CA MET A 1 -13.26 44.45 2.31
C MET A 1 -12.91 42.98 2.16
N GLY A 2 -12.65 42.28 3.27
CA GLY A 2 -12.68 40.82 3.37
C GLY A 2 -11.47 40.04 2.84
N GLN A 3 -10.46 39.88 3.69
CA GLN A 3 -9.63 38.68 3.72
C GLN A 3 -10.53 37.46 3.98
N LYS A 4 -10.41 36.40 3.18
CA LYS A 4 -10.79 35.02 3.54
C LYS A 4 -9.68 34.11 2.98
N ASP A 5 -8.71 33.79 3.83
CA ASP A 5 -8.53 32.44 4.38
C ASP A 5 -8.01 31.53 3.25
N GLY A 6 -6.70 31.36 3.06
CA GLY A 6 -5.78 30.79 4.03
C GLY A 6 -5.50 29.37 3.57
N ILE A 7 -4.31 29.11 3.03
CA ILE A 7 -3.71 27.78 2.86
C ILE A 7 -4.76 26.69 2.55
N GLU A 8 -5.35 26.70 1.35
CA GLU A 8 -5.96 25.46 0.85
C GLU A 8 -4.79 24.51 0.60
N ASP A 9 -4.53 23.74 1.65
CA ASP A 9 -3.52 22.72 1.81
C ASP A 9 -3.35 21.96 0.50
N ARG A 10 -2.13 21.93 -0.02
CA ARG A 10 -1.78 21.21 -1.25
C ARG A 10 -1.75 19.70 -0.95
N ILE A 11 -2.88 19.13 -0.55
CA ILE A 11 -3.04 17.68 -0.38
C ILE A 11 -3.15 17.07 -1.77
N GLY A 12 -2.00 16.90 -2.41
CA GLY A 12 -1.88 16.09 -3.61
C GLY A 12 -1.95 14.60 -3.25
N THR A 13 -2.42 13.78 -4.19
CA THR A 13 -2.35 12.33 -4.07
C THR A 13 -0.90 11.86 -4.14
N VAL A 14 -0.48 11.00 -3.20
CA VAL A 14 0.83 10.35 -3.22
C VAL A 14 0.67 8.93 -3.75
N GLN A 15 1.58 8.51 -4.62
CA GLN A 15 1.67 7.13 -5.08
C GLN A 15 3.00 6.52 -4.62
N LEU A 16 2.90 5.35 -3.99
CA LEU A 16 4.06 4.55 -3.60
C LEU A 16 4.07 3.28 -4.47
N SER A 17 5.27 2.84 -4.84
CA SER A 17 5.47 1.57 -5.52
C SER A 17 6.71 0.87 -4.96
N GLY A 18 6.69 -0.45 -4.92
CA GLY A 18 7.79 -1.19 -4.32
C GLY A 18 7.71 -2.70 -4.53
N PHE A 19 8.58 -3.39 -3.81
CA PHE A 19 8.64 -4.84 -3.83
C PHE A 19 8.69 -5.41 -2.42
N LEU A 20 7.88 -6.44 -2.17
CA LEU A 20 8.07 -7.36 -1.07
C LEU A 20 8.90 -8.54 -1.59
N ARG A 21 10.01 -8.86 -0.93
CA ARG A 21 10.91 -9.95 -1.32
C ARG A 21 11.09 -10.92 -0.16
N CYS A 22 10.84 -12.20 -0.43
CA CYS A 22 11.09 -13.29 0.49
C CYS A 22 12.43 -13.97 0.19
N ALA A 23 13.18 -14.31 1.22
CA ALA A 23 14.41 -15.10 1.12
C ALA A 23 14.14 -16.61 1.07
N SER A 24 12.94 -17.05 1.45
CA SER A 24 12.60 -18.48 1.51
C SER A 24 11.11 -18.77 1.31
N ALA A 25 10.78 -20.03 0.99
CA ALA A 25 9.41 -20.50 0.90
C ALA A 25 8.62 -20.34 2.22
N ARG A 26 9.30 -20.45 3.37
CA ARG A 26 8.66 -20.23 4.68
C ARG A 26 8.19 -18.77 4.86
N GLU A 27 8.94 -17.81 4.32
CA GLU A 27 8.49 -16.41 4.33
C GLU A 27 7.32 -16.20 3.37
N VAL A 28 7.31 -16.89 2.22
CA VAL A 28 6.14 -16.88 1.31
C VAL A 28 4.88 -17.37 2.02
N GLU A 29 4.96 -18.47 2.78
CA GLU A 29 3.82 -18.98 3.54
C GLU A 29 3.29 -17.95 4.56
N ILE A 30 4.19 -17.19 5.19
CA ILE A 30 3.81 -16.10 6.11
C ILE A 30 3.10 -14.98 5.34
N VAL A 31 3.65 -14.55 4.19
CA VAL A 31 3.03 -13.53 3.34
C VAL A 31 1.64 -13.98 2.90
N LEU A 32 1.50 -15.18 2.33
CA LEU A 32 0.21 -15.71 1.87
C LEU A 32 -0.82 -15.78 3.01
N ARG A 33 -0.39 -16.11 4.23
CA ARG A 33 -1.28 -16.18 5.40
C ARG A 33 -1.81 -14.81 5.82
N TYR A 34 -0.97 -13.77 5.81
CA TYR A 34 -1.31 -12.48 6.42
C TYR A 34 -1.62 -11.37 5.41
N LEU A 35 -1.20 -11.50 4.16
CA LEU A 35 -1.38 -10.48 3.13
C LEU A 35 -2.86 -10.10 2.90
N PRO A 36 -3.83 -11.03 2.86
CA PRO A 36 -5.23 -10.65 2.70
C PRO A 36 -5.74 -9.74 3.81
N ASN A 37 -5.33 -9.99 5.06
CA ASN A 37 -5.70 -9.14 6.19
C ASN A 37 -4.97 -7.80 6.16
N HIS A 38 -3.71 -7.78 5.73
CA HIS A 38 -2.95 -6.54 5.58
C HIS A 38 -3.61 -5.61 4.55
N ILE A 39 -3.95 -6.13 3.36
CA ILE A 39 -4.66 -5.37 2.32
C ILE A 39 -5.96 -4.80 2.86
N ARG A 40 -6.82 -5.65 3.45
CA ARG A 40 -8.11 -5.22 4.00
C ARG A 40 -7.97 -4.13 5.07
N LEU A 41 -6.94 -4.21 5.91
CA LEU A 41 -6.71 -3.21 6.95
C LEU A 41 -6.20 -1.90 6.36
N THR A 42 -5.27 -1.95 5.40
CA THR A 42 -4.73 -0.75 4.75
C THR A 42 -5.77 -0.02 3.90
N GLU A 43 -6.60 -0.75 3.16
CA GLU A 43 -7.72 -0.15 2.42
C GLU A 43 -8.74 0.53 3.35
N ALA A 44 -8.86 0.07 4.60
CA ALA A 44 -9.75 0.68 5.59
C ALA A 44 -9.15 1.92 6.28
N GLU A 45 -7.87 2.26 6.01
CA GLU A 45 -7.23 3.43 6.58
C GLU A 45 -7.78 4.73 5.96
N PRO A 46 -8.18 5.73 6.77
CA PRO A 46 -8.57 7.03 6.24
C PRO A 46 -7.47 7.65 5.38
N GLY A 47 -7.77 7.91 4.11
CA GLY A 47 -6.82 8.48 3.15
C GLY A 47 -6.16 7.46 2.23
N CYS A 48 -6.36 6.15 2.44
CA CYS A 48 -6.01 5.15 1.45
C CYS A 48 -7.00 5.20 0.28
N ILE A 49 -6.55 5.62 -0.89
CA ILE A 49 -7.38 5.65 -2.12
C ILE A 49 -7.40 4.27 -2.78
N SER A 50 -6.25 3.60 -2.81
CA SER A 50 -6.07 2.26 -3.38
C SER A 50 -4.82 1.62 -2.79
N PHE A 51 -4.86 0.31 -2.55
CA PHE A 51 -3.70 -0.47 -2.15
C PHE A 51 -3.75 -1.86 -2.77
N GLU A 52 -2.73 -2.23 -3.55
CA GLU A 52 -2.68 -3.50 -4.26
C GLU A 52 -1.35 -4.18 -3.99
N VAL A 53 -1.38 -5.51 -3.84
CA VAL A 53 -0.17 -6.32 -3.76
C VAL A 53 -0.34 -7.55 -4.66
N MET A 54 0.47 -7.64 -5.71
CA MET A 54 0.41 -8.71 -6.71
C MET A 54 1.67 -9.56 -6.70
N GLN A 55 1.51 -10.89 -6.64
CA GLN A 55 2.65 -11.79 -6.83
C GLN A 55 3.14 -11.70 -8.28
N THR A 56 4.46 -11.64 -8.45
CA THR A 56 5.07 -11.64 -9.78
C THR A 56 5.27 -13.07 -10.30
N GLU A 57 5.82 -13.21 -11.51
CA GLU A 57 6.25 -14.51 -12.03
C GLU A 57 7.33 -15.17 -11.17
N ASN A 58 8.11 -14.38 -10.43
CA ASN A 58 8.99 -14.92 -9.39
C ASN A 58 8.17 -15.13 -8.11
N PRO A 59 8.00 -16.38 -7.63
CA PRO A 59 7.14 -16.69 -6.48
C PRO A 59 7.64 -16.08 -5.16
N LEU A 60 8.89 -15.61 -5.11
CA LEU A 60 9.47 -14.94 -3.94
C LEU A 60 9.32 -13.41 -3.98
N VAL A 61 8.68 -12.85 -5.00
CA VAL A 61 8.60 -11.40 -5.21
C VAL A 61 7.15 -10.97 -5.49
N TRP A 62 6.71 -9.93 -4.79
CA TRP A 62 5.45 -9.23 -5.02
C TRP A 62 5.73 -7.78 -5.40
N ARG A 63 4.86 -7.22 -6.23
CA ARG A 63 4.75 -5.77 -6.44
C ARG A 63 3.72 -5.20 -5.48
N VAL A 64 4.06 -4.04 -4.94
CA VAL A 64 3.18 -3.15 -4.17
C VAL A 64 3.02 -1.87 -4.97
#